data_AF-A0A3S2UEF1-F1
#
_entry.id   AF-A0A3S2UEF1-F1
#
_cell.length_a   1.000
_cell.length_b   1.000
_cell.length_c   1.000
_cell.angle_alpha   90.00
_cell.angle_beta   90.00
_cell.angle_gamma   90.00
#
_symmetry.space_group_name_H-M   'P 1'
#
loop_
_entity.id
_entity.type
_entity.pdbx_description
1 polymer ?
#
loop_
_entity_poly.entity_id
_entity_poly.type
_entity_poly.pdbx_seq_one_letter_code
_entity_poly.pdbx_strand_id
1 'polypeptide(L)'
;MSGVMVQGEGDAAQDEGCSPPQWLEEHCEELWDRVEGFRHKLTRILNPAKLTPYLRQCKVIDEQDEDEVLNSTQYPLRISKAGRLLDILRGQGQRGLQAFMESLEFYHPDQYTQLTGQKPTQRCSLILDEEGPEGLTQFLLLEVRKLREQLRNSRLCERRLSQRCRVAEEERSRAERKAHGLRHDNLQLERLRQDWESASRELGS
;
A
#
# COMPACT_ATOMS: atom_id res chain seq x y z
N MET A 1 -15.47 -37.08 62.09
CA MET A 1 -15.10 -36.79 60.70
C MET A 1 -15.34 -35.29 60.48
N SER A 2 -14.26 -34.56 60.21
CA SER A 2 -14.26 -33.12 59.96
C SER A 2 -15.15 -32.74 58.79
N GLY A 3 -16.02 -31.76 58.98
CA GLY A 3 -16.63 -30.98 57.90
C GLY A 3 -16.14 -29.55 58.04
N VAL A 4 -15.13 -29.19 57.28
CA VAL A 4 -14.56 -27.85 57.21
C VAL A 4 -15.53 -26.96 56.42
N MET A 5 -15.91 -25.82 57.01
CA MET A 5 -16.47 -24.69 56.28
C MET A 5 -15.31 -23.98 55.55
N VAL A 6 -15.38 -23.85 54.24
CA VAL A 6 -14.59 -22.85 53.50
C VAL A 6 -15.57 -21.98 52.73
N GLN A 7 -15.49 -20.69 53.07
CA GLN A 7 -16.20 -19.58 52.50
C GLN A 7 -15.95 -19.45 51.00
N GLY A 8 -16.95 -18.88 50.32
CA GLY A 8 -16.87 -18.54 48.92
C GLY A 8 -15.82 -17.48 48.62
N GLU A 9 -15.21 -17.64 47.46
CA GLU A 9 -14.60 -16.57 46.69
C GLU A 9 -15.35 -16.57 45.36
N GLY A 10 -16.32 -15.65 45.26
CA GLY A 10 -16.85 -15.22 43.99
C GLY A 10 -15.73 -14.50 43.28
N ASP A 11 -15.21 -15.12 42.22
CA ASP A 11 -14.24 -14.51 41.34
C ASP A 11 -14.94 -13.43 40.53
N ALA A 12 -15.08 -12.25 41.15
CA ALA A 12 -15.44 -11.02 40.47
C ALA A 12 -14.24 -10.66 39.60
N ALA A 13 -14.20 -11.22 38.39
CA ALA A 13 -13.38 -10.73 37.31
C ALA A 13 -13.64 -9.23 37.21
N GLN A 14 -12.65 -8.46 37.63
CA GLN A 14 -12.62 -7.02 37.47
C GLN A 14 -12.70 -6.76 35.97
N ASP A 15 -13.87 -6.28 35.55
CA ASP A 15 -14.08 -5.60 34.29
C ASP A 15 -13.17 -4.37 34.31
N GLU A 16 -11.93 -4.56 33.87
CA GLU A 16 -11.03 -3.49 33.44
C GLU A 16 -11.71 -2.84 32.24
N GLY A 17 -12.65 -1.94 32.55
CA GLY A 17 -13.33 -1.11 31.57
C GLY A 17 -12.27 -0.48 30.69
N CYS A 18 -12.27 -0.88 29.42
CA CYS A 18 -11.47 -0.26 28.39
C CYS A 18 -11.89 1.20 28.35
N SER A 19 -11.13 2.06 29.03
CA SER A 19 -11.40 3.49 29.02
C SER A 19 -11.40 3.91 27.56
N PRO A 20 -12.48 4.52 27.04
CA PRO A 20 -12.49 5.00 25.68
C PRO A 20 -11.25 5.88 25.49
N PRO A 21 -10.56 5.81 24.34
CA PRO A 21 -9.40 6.65 24.09
C PRO A 21 -9.75 8.09 24.46
N GLN A 22 -8.89 8.78 25.23
CA GLN A 22 -9.03 10.18 25.67
C GLN A 22 -9.33 11.21 24.54
N TRP A 23 -9.35 10.75 23.30
CA TRP A 23 -9.56 11.48 22.07
C TRP A 23 -11.04 11.55 21.65
N LEU A 24 -11.94 10.87 22.36
CA LEU A 24 -13.26 10.57 21.80
C LEU A 24 -14.24 11.75 21.79
N GLU A 25 -14.34 12.59 22.82
CA GLU A 25 -15.49 13.52 22.89
C GLU A 25 -15.16 15.02 22.82
N GLU A 26 -13.96 15.49 23.20
CA GLU A 26 -13.68 16.94 23.26
C GLU A 26 -12.67 17.45 22.22
N HIS A 27 -12.09 16.57 21.37
CA HIS A 27 -11.01 16.94 20.44
C HIS A 27 -11.24 16.58 18.97
N CYS A 28 -12.47 16.19 18.57
CA CYS A 28 -12.73 15.72 17.20
C CYS A 28 -12.37 16.78 16.12
N GLU A 29 -12.79 18.02 16.29
CA GLU A 29 -12.47 19.10 15.33
C GLU A 29 -10.97 19.42 15.32
N GLU A 30 -10.31 19.49 16.48
CA GLU A 30 -8.87 19.74 16.56
C GLU A 30 -8.05 18.64 15.89
N LEU A 31 -8.51 17.40 15.96
CA LEU A 31 -7.87 16.26 15.31
C LEU A 31 -8.09 16.29 13.80
N TRP A 32 -9.30 16.63 13.34
CA TRP A 32 -9.54 16.86 11.92
C TRP A 32 -8.69 18.01 11.38
N ASP A 33 -8.49 19.09 12.15
CA ASP A 33 -7.61 20.19 11.76
C ASP A 33 -6.15 19.75 11.64
N ARG A 34 -5.67 18.88 12.54
CA ARG A 34 -4.36 18.24 12.40
C ARG A 34 -4.31 17.38 11.14
N VAL A 35 -5.31 16.54 10.90
CA VAL A 35 -5.40 15.68 9.71
C VAL A 35 -5.37 16.53 8.43
N GLU A 36 -6.08 17.66 8.38
CA GLU A 36 -6.03 18.62 7.28
C GLU A 36 -4.64 19.25 7.13
N GLY A 37 -3.99 19.63 8.23
CA GLY A 37 -2.61 20.12 8.21
C GLY A 37 -1.61 19.12 7.60
N PHE A 38 -1.85 17.82 7.76
CA PHE A 38 -1.04 16.75 7.18
C PHE A 38 -1.61 16.17 5.88
N ARG A 39 -2.72 16.71 5.35
CA ARG A 39 -3.48 16.14 4.23
C ARG A 39 -2.64 15.91 2.98
N HIS A 40 -1.75 16.84 2.64
CA HIS A 40 -0.87 16.69 1.48
C HIS A 40 0.02 15.44 1.60
N LYS A 41 0.56 15.17 2.79
CA LYS A 41 1.38 14.00 3.03
C LYS A 41 0.52 12.74 3.03
N LEU A 42 -0.61 12.76 3.74
CA LEU A 42 -1.55 11.65 3.85
C LEU A 42 -2.06 11.19 2.47
N THR A 43 -2.60 12.09 1.66
CA THR A 43 -3.13 11.74 0.34
C THR A 43 -2.10 11.10 -0.60
N ARG A 44 -0.81 11.39 -0.41
CA ARG A 44 0.27 10.78 -1.19
C ARG A 44 0.60 9.35 -0.75
N ILE A 45 0.43 9.03 0.52
CA ILE A 45 0.79 7.72 1.08
C ILE A 45 -0.38 6.75 1.14
N LEU A 46 -1.59 7.27 1.37
CA LEU A 46 -2.78 6.47 1.56
C LEU A 46 -3.14 5.75 0.27
N ASN A 47 -3.59 4.51 0.42
CA ASN A 47 -4.17 3.74 -0.68
C ASN A 47 -5.65 3.49 -0.37
N PRO A 48 -6.57 4.22 -1.01
CA PRO A 48 -8.00 4.07 -0.75
C PRO A 48 -8.49 2.62 -0.87
N ALA A 49 -7.99 1.85 -1.86
CA ALA A 49 -8.36 0.45 -2.07
C ALA A 49 -7.92 -0.52 -0.94
N LYS A 50 -7.04 -0.06 -0.04
CA LYS A 50 -6.68 -0.81 1.18
C LYS A 50 -7.54 -0.39 2.36
N LEU A 51 -8.00 0.86 2.40
CA LEU A 51 -8.74 1.42 3.53
C LEU A 51 -10.23 1.17 3.42
N THR A 52 -10.81 1.24 2.21
CA THR A 52 -12.26 1.10 2.01
C THR A 52 -12.86 -0.18 2.58
N PRO A 53 -12.23 -1.37 2.52
CA PRO A 53 -12.82 -2.58 3.10
C PRO A 53 -12.92 -2.51 4.63
N TYR A 54 -11.95 -1.89 5.29
CA TYR A 54 -11.99 -1.67 6.74
C TYR A 54 -13.10 -0.69 7.12
N LEU A 55 -13.17 0.44 6.41
CA LEU A 55 -14.18 1.49 6.65
C LEU A 55 -15.62 0.99 6.38
N ARG A 56 -15.78 0.08 5.42
CA ARG A 56 -17.00 -0.66 5.11
C ARG A 56 -17.43 -1.55 6.29
N GLN A 57 -16.48 -2.28 6.88
CA GLN A 57 -16.71 -3.15 8.04
C GLN A 57 -17.13 -2.35 9.28
N CYS A 58 -16.56 -1.16 9.46
CA CYS A 58 -16.95 -0.22 10.52
C CYS A 58 -18.29 0.48 10.27
N LYS A 59 -18.97 0.21 9.14
CA LYS A 59 -20.22 0.88 8.72
C LYS A 59 -20.14 2.41 8.73
N VAL A 60 -18.97 2.94 8.36
CA VAL A 60 -18.72 4.39 8.22
C VAL A 60 -18.89 4.85 6.78
N ILE A 61 -18.62 3.96 5.82
CA ILE A 61 -18.90 4.18 4.41
C ILE A 61 -19.71 3.00 3.87
N ASP A 62 -20.52 3.26 2.85
CA ASP A 62 -21.29 2.22 2.16
C ASP A 62 -20.64 1.78 0.84
N GLU A 63 -21.35 0.95 0.06
CA GLU A 63 -20.87 0.43 -1.23
C GLU A 63 -20.77 1.55 -2.27
N GLN A 64 -21.69 2.51 -2.18
CA GLN A 64 -21.77 3.62 -3.11
C GLN A 64 -20.61 4.59 -2.90
N ASP A 65 -20.27 4.89 -1.64
CA ASP A 65 -19.10 5.68 -1.26
C ASP A 65 -17.79 5.00 -1.71
N GLU A 66 -17.68 3.67 -1.50
CA GLU A 66 -16.52 2.91 -1.95
C GLU A 66 -16.36 2.96 -3.47
N ASP A 67 -17.44 2.73 -4.22
CA ASP A 67 -17.42 2.81 -5.68
C ASP A 67 -17.12 4.23 -6.17
N GLU A 68 -17.63 5.26 -5.49
CA GLU A 68 -17.33 6.65 -5.82
C GLU A 68 -15.83 6.94 -5.67
N VAL A 69 -15.20 6.44 -4.60
CA VAL A 69 -13.77 6.64 -4.36
C VAL A 69 -12.90 5.80 -5.31
N LEU A 70 -13.27 4.54 -5.57
CA LEU A 70 -12.42 3.61 -6.30
C LEU A 70 -12.62 3.63 -7.81
N ASN A 71 -13.84 3.80 -8.28
CA ASN A 71 -14.23 3.56 -9.67
C ASN A 71 -14.67 4.82 -10.42
N SER A 72 -14.92 5.94 -9.72
CA SER A 72 -15.28 7.21 -10.38
C SER A 72 -14.17 7.74 -11.30
N THR A 73 -14.58 8.21 -12.48
CA THR A 73 -13.71 8.89 -13.44
C THR A 73 -13.32 10.31 -13.00
N GLN A 74 -14.01 10.87 -12.00
CA GLN A 74 -13.73 12.21 -11.46
C GLN A 74 -12.39 12.26 -10.71
N TYR A 75 -11.90 11.11 -10.22
CA TYR A 75 -10.67 11.02 -9.43
C TYR A 75 -9.68 10.04 -10.11
N PRO A 76 -9.05 10.43 -11.23
CA PRO A 76 -8.20 9.50 -11.99
C PRO A 76 -6.93 9.10 -11.24
N LEU A 77 -6.45 9.94 -10.32
CA LEU A 77 -5.22 9.72 -9.57
C LEU A 77 -5.51 9.21 -8.16
N ARG A 78 -4.64 8.32 -7.65
CA ARG A 78 -4.72 7.81 -6.26
C ARG A 78 -4.77 8.93 -5.22
N ILE A 79 -4.02 10.01 -5.44
CA ILE A 79 -3.98 11.16 -4.52
C ILE A 79 -5.35 11.85 -4.44
N SER A 80 -6.04 12.00 -5.58
CA SER A 80 -7.37 12.58 -5.66
C SER A 80 -8.41 11.67 -4.99
N LYS A 81 -8.32 10.36 -5.21
CA LYS A 81 -9.17 9.35 -4.54
C LYS A 81 -8.99 9.38 -3.01
N ALA A 82 -7.75 9.50 -2.54
CA ALA A 82 -7.47 9.63 -1.11
C ALA A 82 -7.99 10.95 -0.54
N GLY A 83 -7.91 12.05 -1.30
CA GLY A 83 -8.52 13.32 -0.94
C GLY A 83 -10.02 13.20 -0.75
N ARG A 84 -10.71 12.57 -1.71
CA ARG A 84 -12.16 12.33 -1.65
C ARG A 84 -12.55 11.43 -0.48
N LEU A 85 -11.79 10.36 -0.23
CA LEU A 85 -12.05 9.48 0.91
C LEU A 85 -11.99 10.25 2.24
N LEU A 86 -11.02 11.15 2.42
CA LEU A 86 -10.93 12.00 3.60
C LEU A 86 -12.14 12.94 3.73
N ASP A 87 -12.62 13.51 2.61
CA ASP A 87 -13.80 14.38 2.63
C ASP A 87 -15.08 13.62 3.05
N ILE A 88 -15.26 12.39 2.55
CA ILE A 88 -16.38 11.52 2.96
C ILE A 88 -16.30 11.23 4.45
N LEU A 89 -15.12 10.83 4.95
CA LEU A 89 -14.91 10.52 6.37
C LEU A 89 -15.12 11.75 7.26
N ARG A 90 -14.73 12.94 6.81
CA ARG A 90 -15.01 14.19 7.53
C ARG A 90 -16.52 14.43 7.64
N GLY A 91 -17.29 14.12 6.59
CA GLY A 91 -18.76 14.19 6.60
C GLY A 91 -19.43 13.26 7.60
N GLN A 92 -18.77 12.17 7.99
CA GLN A 92 -19.24 11.20 9.00
C GLN A 92 -18.91 11.63 10.45
N GLY A 93 -18.28 12.79 10.64
CA GLY A 93 -17.99 13.38 11.95
C GLY A 93 -17.05 12.54 12.82
N GLN A 94 -17.42 12.36 14.09
CA GLN A 94 -16.61 11.63 15.09
C GLN A 94 -16.41 10.16 14.72
N ARG A 95 -17.44 9.47 14.21
CA ARG A 95 -17.31 8.08 13.75
C ARG A 95 -16.34 7.97 12.57
N GLY A 96 -16.41 8.94 11.65
CA GLY A 96 -15.48 9.05 10.53
C GLY A 96 -14.03 9.26 10.96
N LEU A 97 -13.81 10.14 11.95
CA LEU A 97 -12.50 10.36 12.53
C LEU A 97 -11.96 9.09 13.18
N GLN A 98 -12.74 8.45 14.04
CA GLN A 98 -12.32 7.23 14.74
C GLN A 98 -11.95 6.13 13.73
N ALA A 99 -12.79 5.89 12.74
CA ALA A 99 -12.52 4.91 11.69
C ALA A 99 -11.28 5.26 10.88
N PHE A 100 -11.07 6.54 10.57
CA PHE A 100 -9.85 7.00 9.93
C PHE A 100 -8.62 6.69 10.79
N MET A 101 -8.64 7.04 12.07
CA MET A 101 -7.52 6.83 12.98
C MET A 101 -7.20 5.35 13.16
N GLU A 102 -8.20 4.49 13.38
CA GLU A 102 -8.00 3.04 13.49
C GLU A 102 -7.49 2.43 12.17
N SER A 103 -8.02 2.88 11.02
CA SER A 103 -7.52 2.43 9.72
C SER A 103 -6.07 2.86 9.48
N LEU A 104 -5.71 4.08 9.89
CA LEU A 104 -4.36 4.61 9.76
C LEU A 104 -3.40 3.86 10.67
N GLU A 105 -3.82 3.54 11.88
CA GLU A 105 -3.07 2.73 12.85
C GLU A 105 -2.81 1.32 12.34
N PHE A 106 -3.81 0.71 11.69
CA PHE A 106 -3.74 -0.65 11.16
C PHE A 106 -2.84 -0.75 9.91
N TYR A 107 -3.00 0.16 8.95
CA TYR A 107 -2.29 0.08 7.66
C TYR A 107 -1.00 0.92 7.59
N HIS A 108 -0.90 2.00 8.38
CA HIS A 108 0.18 2.98 8.33
C HIS A 108 0.61 3.45 9.75
N PRO A 109 1.13 2.53 10.59
CA PRO A 109 1.44 2.80 12.01
C PRO A 109 2.39 3.98 12.23
N ASP A 110 3.36 4.19 11.34
CA ASP A 110 4.31 5.31 11.43
C ASP A 110 3.63 6.67 11.30
N GLN A 111 2.54 6.72 10.52
CA GLN A 111 1.83 7.96 10.18
C GLN A 111 0.82 8.29 11.26
N TYR A 112 0.18 7.25 11.82
CA TYR A 112 -0.57 7.38 13.06
C TYR A 112 0.31 7.96 14.16
N THR A 113 1.50 7.38 14.39
CA THR A 113 2.44 7.85 15.42
C THR A 113 2.87 9.30 15.18
N GLN A 114 3.06 9.71 13.93
CA GLN A 114 3.41 11.09 13.59
C GLN A 114 2.26 12.09 13.83
N LEU A 115 1.02 11.66 13.68
CA LEU A 115 -0.16 12.51 13.87
C LEU A 115 -0.57 12.62 15.35
N THR A 116 -0.50 11.51 16.09
CA THR A 116 -0.98 11.45 17.48
C THR A 116 0.14 11.52 18.51
N GLY A 117 1.38 11.22 18.13
CA GLY A 117 2.47 10.99 19.08
C GLY A 117 2.33 9.72 19.90
N GLN A 118 1.31 8.89 19.65
CA GLN A 118 1.02 7.67 20.39
C GLN A 118 1.47 6.42 19.64
N LYS A 119 1.73 5.34 20.40
CA LYS A 119 2.07 4.04 19.81
C LYS A 119 0.81 3.37 19.24
N PRO A 120 0.91 2.72 18.07
CA PRO A 120 -0.17 1.94 17.50
C PRO A 120 -0.42 0.70 18.36
N THR A 121 -1.65 0.59 18.85
CA THR A 121 -2.29 -0.49 19.60
C THR A 121 -3.14 -1.42 18.73
N GLN A 122 -3.50 -1.02 17.50
CA GLN A 122 -4.29 -1.79 16.52
C GLN A 122 -5.65 -2.26 17.06
N ARG A 123 -6.38 -1.36 17.73
CA ARG A 123 -7.54 -1.74 18.53
C ARG A 123 -8.80 -2.14 17.76
N CYS A 124 -8.91 -1.84 16.46
CA CYS A 124 -10.06 -2.18 15.61
C CYS A 124 -11.43 -2.16 16.32
N SER A 125 -11.64 -1.17 17.19
CA SER A 125 -12.74 -1.16 18.15
C SER A 125 -14.08 -1.00 17.44
N LEU A 126 -14.11 -0.26 16.33
CA LEU A 126 -15.33 -0.13 15.53
C LEU A 126 -15.78 -1.43 14.88
N ILE A 127 -14.87 -2.30 14.43
CA ILE A 127 -15.26 -3.61 13.89
C ILE A 127 -15.79 -4.50 15.02
N LEU A 128 -15.15 -4.45 16.19
CA LEU A 128 -15.61 -5.19 17.37
C LEU A 128 -17.01 -4.74 17.79
N ASP A 129 -17.29 -3.44 17.78
CA ASP A 129 -18.59 -2.90 18.15
C ASP A 129 -19.67 -3.23 17.11
N GLU A 130 -19.33 -3.18 15.82
CA GLU A 130 -20.30 -3.33 14.73
C GLU A 130 -20.56 -4.78 14.31
N GLU A 131 -19.60 -5.67 14.49
CA GLU A 131 -19.65 -7.07 14.02
C GLU A 131 -19.21 -8.11 15.05
N GLY A 132 -18.69 -7.69 16.20
CA GLY A 132 -18.20 -8.59 17.23
C GLY A 132 -16.83 -9.22 16.95
N PRO A 133 -16.34 -10.06 17.87
CA PRO A 133 -15.03 -10.69 17.77
C PRO A 133 -14.93 -11.68 16.61
N GLU A 134 -16.02 -12.36 16.24
CA GLU A 134 -16.06 -13.23 15.07
C GLU A 134 -15.93 -12.44 13.76
N GLY A 135 -16.61 -11.29 13.65
CA GLY A 135 -16.50 -10.40 12.50
C GLY A 135 -15.09 -9.87 12.31
N LEU A 136 -14.47 -9.37 13.39
CA LEU A 136 -13.06 -8.96 13.37
C LEU A 136 -12.13 -10.10 12.95
N THR A 137 -12.33 -11.30 13.50
CA THR A 137 -11.51 -12.47 13.15
C THR A 137 -11.64 -12.81 11.67
N GLN A 138 -12.86 -12.79 11.12
CA GLN A 138 -13.11 -13.04 9.70
C GLN A 138 -12.44 -11.97 8.82
N PHE A 139 -12.59 -10.69 9.18
CA PHE A 139 -11.93 -9.58 8.49
C PHE A 139 -10.41 -9.77 8.44
N LEU A 140 -9.78 -10.05 9.58
CA LEU A 140 -8.32 -10.25 9.66
C LEU A 140 -7.86 -11.47 8.84
N LEU A 141 -8.61 -12.58 8.87
CA LEU A 141 -8.32 -13.76 8.05
C LEU A 141 -8.40 -13.45 6.56
N LEU A 142 -9.40 -12.68 6.12
CA LEU A 142 -9.53 -12.23 4.74
C LEU A 142 -8.37 -11.33 4.33
N GLU A 143 -7.97 -10.37 5.18
CA GLU A 143 -6.88 -9.47 4.87
C GLU A 143 -5.52 -10.21 4.79
N VAL A 144 -5.28 -11.19 5.68
CA VAL A 144 -4.09 -12.07 5.59
C VAL A 144 -4.10 -12.89 4.30
N ARG A 145 -5.25 -13.45 3.90
CA ARG A 145 -5.36 -14.19 2.63
C ARG A 145 -5.05 -13.29 1.43
N LYS A 146 -5.62 -12.08 1.41
CA LYS A 146 -5.38 -11.07 0.38
C LYS A 146 -3.90 -10.69 0.29
N LEU A 147 -3.24 -10.45 1.42
CA LEU A 147 -1.81 -10.13 1.46
C LEU A 147 -0.93 -11.29 0.94
N ARG A 148 -1.27 -12.53 1.31
CA ARG A 148 -0.57 -13.73 0.80
C ARG A 148 -0.70 -13.87 -0.72
N GLU A 149 -1.89 -13.61 -1.25
CA GLU A 149 -2.13 -13.68 -2.70
C GLU A 149 -1.43 -12.54 -3.44
N GLN A 150 -1.43 -11.32 -2.89
CA GLN A 150 -0.65 -10.20 -3.44
C GLN A 150 0.85 -10.51 -3.48
N LEU A 151 1.41 -11.08 -2.42
CA LEU A 151 2.81 -11.49 -2.38
C LEU A 151 3.12 -12.56 -3.43
N ARG A 152 2.22 -13.55 -3.61
CA ARG A 152 2.35 -14.58 -4.64
C ARG A 152 2.37 -13.97 -6.04
N ASN A 153 1.43 -13.08 -6.34
CA ASN A 153 1.32 -12.42 -7.64
C ASN A 153 2.50 -11.50 -7.93
N SER A 154 2.99 -10.77 -6.91
CA SER A 154 4.21 -9.96 -7.03
C SER A 154 5.42 -10.83 -7.44
N ARG A 155 5.61 -11.98 -6.79
CA ARG A 155 6.71 -12.92 -7.10
C ARG A 155 6.59 -13.51 -8.50
N LEU A 156 5.38 -13.82 -8.97
CA LEU A 156 5.17 -14.30 -10.34
C LEU A 156 5.49 -13.21 -11.37
N CYS A 157 5.06 -11.97 -11.11
CA CYS A 157 5.36 -10.85 -11.98
C CYS A 157 6.87 -10.57 -12.06
N GLU A 158 7.56 -10.59 -10.92
CA GLU A 158 9.01 -10.43 -10.82
C GLU A 158 9.74 -11.50 -11.65
N ARG A 159 9.41 -12.79 -11.49
CA ARG A 159 10.01 -13.88 -12.28
C ARG A 159 9.83 -13.67 -13.79
N ARG A 160 8.62 -13.28 -14.21
CA ARG A 160 8.31 -13.01 -15.62
C ARG A 160 9.10 -11.82 -16.16
N LEU A 161 9.23 -10.75 -15.38
CA LEU A 161 10.03 -9.58 -15.75
C LEU A 161 11.50 -9.96 -15.85
N SER A 162 12.06 -10.69 -14.88
CA SER A 162 13.45 -11.16 -14.92
C SER A 162 13.74 -12.03 -16.15
N GLN A 163 12.81 -12.91 -16.53
CA GLN A 163 12.94 -13.70 -17.76
C GLN A 163 12.96 -12.81 -19.01
N ARG A 164 12.07 -11.80 -19.09
CA ARG A 164 12.04 -10.85 -20.21
C ARG A 164 13.31 -10.01 -20.28
N CYS A 165 13.84 -9.55 -19.13
CA CYS A 165 15.10 -8.82 -19.07
C CYS A 165 16.26 -9.68 -19.58
N ARG A 166 16.35 -10.95 -19.14
CA ARG A 166 17.39 -11.86 -19.61
C ARG A 166 17.38 -12.03 -21.13
N VAL A 167 16.19 -12.28 -21.70
CA VAL A 167 16.05 -12.41 -23.17
C VAL A 167 16.43 -11.12 -23.89
N ALA A 168 16.02 -9.96 -23.36
CA ALA A 168 16.38 -8.67 -23.94
C ALA A 168 17.90 -8.39 -23.87
N GLU A 169 18.56 -8.79 -22.79
CA GLU A 169 20.02 -8.70 -22.63
C GLU A 169 20.77 -9.62 -23.59
N GLU A 170 20.28 -10.84 -23.81
CA GLU A 170 20.84 -11.77 -24.79
C GLU A 170 20.74 -11.21 -26.22
N GLU A 171 19.57 -10.68 -26.60
CA GLU A 171 19.35 -10.04 -27.90
C GLU A 171 20.22 -8.79 -28.08
N ARG A 172 20.31 -7.94 -27.05
CA ARG A 172 21.21 -6.78 -27.04
C ARG A 172 22.67 -7.22 -27.26
N SER A 173 23.13 -8.23 -26.52
CA SER A 173 24.50 -8.74 -26.63
C SER A 173 24.80 -9.37 -27.99
N ARG A 174 23.79 -9.97 -28.64
CA ARG A 174 23.90 -10.47 -30.02
C ARG A 174 24.01 -9.32 -31.02
N ALA A 175 23.19 -8.28 -30.88
CA ALA A 175 23.22 -7.11 -31.73
C ALA A 175 24.55 -6.35 -31.61
N GLU A 176 25.05 -6.18 -30.38
CA GLU A 176 26.35 -5.54 -30.11
C GLU A 176 27.50 -6.30 -30.80
N ARG A 177 27.54 -7.64 -30.67
CA ARG A 177 28.54 -8.47 -31.37
C ARG A 177 28.47 -8.33 -32.89
N LYS A 178 27.26 -8.36 -33.47
CA LYS A 178 27.07 -8.13 -34.92
C LYS A 178 27.56 -6.73 -35.34
N ALA A 179 27.26 -5.71 -34.56
CA ALA A 179 27.71 -4.34 -34.83
C ALA A 179 29.24 -4.22 -34.75
N HIS A 180 29.89 -4.90 -33.80
CA HIS A 180 31.35 -4.98 -33.75
C HIS A 180 31.94 -5.67 -34.97
N GLY A 181 31.35 -6.78 -35.43
CA GLY A 181 31.76 -7.47 -36.65
C GLY A 181 31.67 -6.57 -37.88
N LEU A 182 30.51 -5.95 -38.10
CA LEU A 182 30.31 -5.02 -39.23
C LEU A 182 31.28 -3.84 -39.22
N ARG A 183 31.60 -3.30 -38.03
CA ARG A 183 32.62 -2.24 -37.91
C ARG A 183 34.00 -2.73 -38.31
N HIS A 184 34.36 -3.96 -37.94
CA HIS A 184 35.64 -4.55 -38.33
C HIS A 184 35.71 -4.75 -39.85
N ASP A 185 34.68 -5.33 -40.45
CA ASP A 185 34.62 -5.60 -41.89
C ASP A 185 34.70 -4.31 -42.70
N ASN A 186 33.99 -3.24 -42.28
CA ASN A 186 34.08 -1.93 -42.93
C ASN A 186 35.51 -1.36 -42.91
N LEU A 187 36.23 -1.47 -41.78
CA LEU A 187 37.62 -1.02 -41.70
C LEU A 187 38.54 -1.82 -42.63
N GLN A 188 38.31 -3.13 -42.80
CA GLN A 188 39.08 -3.94 -43.74
C GLN A 188 38.81 -3.53 -45.19
N LEU A 189 37.54 -3.30 -45.55
CA LEU A 189 37.17 -2.83 -46.89
C LEU A 189 37.77 -1.46 -47.21
N GLU A 190 37.77 -0.53 -46.25
CA GLU A 190 38.41 0.78 -46.41
C GLU A 190 39.92 0.66 -46.65
N ARG A 191 40.62 -0.23 -45.93
CA ARG A 191 42.05 -0.49 -46.15
C ARG A 191 42.32 -1.05 -47.54
N LEU A 192 41.62 -2.11 -47.94
CA LEU A 192 41.77 -2.70 -49.27
C LEU A 192 41.48 -1.69 -50.37
N ARG A 193 40.49 -0.80 -50.16
CA ARG A 193 40.20 0.29 -51.08
C ARG A 193 41.37 1.27 -51.19
N GLN A 194 41.97 1.67 -50.07
CA GLN A 194 43.15 2.56 -50.05
C GLN A 194 44.36 1.92 -50.74
N ASP A 195 44.60 0.63 -50.49
CA ASP A 195 45.70 -0.12 -51.12
C ASP A 195 45.52 -0.17 -52.65
N TRP A 196 44.29 -0.47 -53.11
CA TRP A 196 43.96 -0.47 -54.53
C TRP A 196 44.12 0.91 -55.19
N GLU A 197 43.63 1.97 -54.53
CA GLU A 197 43.79 3.35 -55.01
C GLU A 197 45.26 3.79 -55.07
N SER A 198 46.12 3.23 -54.23
CA SER A 198 47.57 3.51 -54.21
C SER A 198 48.27 2.76 -55.34
N ALA A 199 48.01 1.46 -55.50
CA ALA A 199 48.57 0.66 -56.59
C ALA A 199 48.15 1.17 -57.98
N SER A 200 46.92 1.64 -58.14
CA SER A 200 46.44 2.23 -59.39
C SER A 200 47.16 3.54 -59.75
N ARG A 201 47.53 4.34 -58.74
CA ARG A 201 48.33 5.57 -58.94
C ARG A 201 49.76 5.27 -59.38
N GLU A 202 50.37 4.21 -58.86
CA GLU A 202 51.74 3.80 -59.20
C GLU A 202 51.85 3.17 -60.59
N LEU A 203 50.80 2.50 -61.09
CA LEU A 203 50.76 1.91 -62.43
C LEU A 203 50.39 2.91 -63.55
N GLY A 204 49.88 4.08 -63.19
CA GLY A 204 49.52 5.15 -64.12
C GLY A 204 50.61 6.20 -64.36
N SER A 205 51.77 6.07 -63.72
CA SER A 205 52.97 6.92 -63.89
C SER A 205 54.07 6.17 -64.65
#